data_AF-A0A6I7WNH2-F1
#
_entry.id   AF-A0A6I7WNH2-F1
#
_cell.length_a   1.000
_cell.length_b   1.000
_cell.length_c   1.000
_cell.angle_alpha   90.00
_cell.angle_beta   90.00
_cell.angle_gamma   90.00
#
_symmetry.space_group_name_H-M   'P 1'
#
loop_
_entity.id
_entity.type
_entity.pdbx_description
1 polymer ?
#
loop_
_entity_poly.entity_id
_entity_poly.type
_entity_poly.pdbx_seq_one_letter_code
_entity_poly.pdbx_strand_id
1 'polypeptide(L)' 'LSFSITKGNVDDRKPVPYLAKKVIGKLFGDRGYISKKLTELLATDDVELITTLRKKHETPRDGCF' A
#
# COMPACT_ATOMS: atom_id res chain seq x y z
N LEU A 1 -18.90 9.09 2.12
CA LEU A 1 -17.85 9.25 1.10
C LEU A 1 -16.72 10.06 1.73
N SER A 2 -15.52 9.48 1.85
CA SER A 2 -14.35 10.15 2.46
C SER A 2 -13.21 10.14 1.44
N PHE A 3 -12.84 11.30 0.91
CA PHE A 3 -11.68 11.46 0.03
C PHE A 3 -10.83 12.63 0.49
N SER A 4 -9.53 12.55 0.26
CA SER A 4 -8.57 13.63 0.54
C SER A 4 -7.83 13.95 -0.74
N ILE A 5 -7.80 15.23 -1.10
CA ILE A 5 -7.05 15.73 -2.25
C ILE A 5 -5.77 16.38 -1.73
N THR A 6 -4.65 15.80 -2.11
CA THR A 6 -3.30 16.28 -1.83
C THR A 6 -2.83 17.19 -2.96
N LYS A 7 -2.02 18.20 -2.61
CA LYS A 7 -1.27 18.97 -3.62
C LYS A 7 -0.25 18.04 -4.27
N GLY A 8 0.05 18.22 -5.55
CA GLY A 8 0.92 17.30 -6.31
C GLY A 8 2.37 17.12 -5.80
N ASN A 9 2.80 17.89 -4.81
CA ASN A 9 4.11 17.77 -4.15
C ASN A 9 4.02 17.14 -2.73
N VAL A 10 2.83 16.68 -2.32
CA VAL A 10 2.61 16.08 -1.00
C VAL A 10 2.47 14.58 -1.20
N ASP A 11 3.25 13.81 -0.44
CA ASP A 11 3.12 12.35 -0.42
C ASP A 11 1.73 11.95 0.07
N ASP A 12 0.98 11.31 -0.83
CA ASP A 12 -0.41 10.87 -0.64
C ASP A 12 -0.53 9.78 0.43
N ARG A 13 0.58 9.18 0.87
CA ARG A 13 0.61 8.18 1.97
C ARG A 13 0.37 8.79 3.33
N LYS A 14 0.59 10.10 3.51
CA LYS A 14 0.41 10.80 4.80
C LYS A 14 -1.06 10.87 5.26
N PRO A 15 -2.05 11.16 4.40
CA PRO A 15 -3.46 11.15 4.80
C PRO A 15 -4.08 9.75 4.92
N VAL A 16 -3.46 8.69 4.36
CA VAL A 16 -4.04 7.33 4.35
C VAL A 16 -4.41 6.80 5.75
N PRO A 17 -3.56 6.91 6.80
CA PRO A 17 -3.93 6.47 8.15
C PRO A 17 -5.14 7.23 8.70
N TYR A 18 -5.23 8.53 8.41
CA TYR A 18 -6.35 9.35 8.85
C TYR A 18 -7.65 8.99 8.14
N LEU A 19 -7.57 8.61 6.86
CA LEU A 19 -8.73 8.14 6.09
C LEU A 19 -9.17 6.74 6.51
N ALA A 20 -8.21 5.87 6.86
CA ALA A 20 -8.46 4.50 7.28
C ALA A 20 -8.98 4.39 8.73
N LYS A 21 -8.83 5.43 9.55
CA LYS A 21 -9.28 5.47 10.97
C LYS A 21 -10.75 5.11 11.24
N LYS A 22 -11.62 5.19 10.24
CA LYS A 22 -13.05 4.83 10.34
C LYS A 22 -13.39 3.55 9.57
N VAL A 23 -12.39 2.88 9.02
CA VAL A 23 -12.51 1.67 8.21
C VAL A 23 -11.89 0.55 9.04
N ILE A 24 -12.54 -0.60 9.12
CA ILE A 24 -12.05 -1.76 9.85
C ILE A 24 -12.03 -2.92 8.86
N GLY A 25 -10.98 -3.74 8.87
CA GLY A 25 -10.84 -4.88 7.96
C GLY A 25 -9.69 -4.71 6.98
N LYS A 26 -9.96 -4.74 5.68
CA LYS A 26 -8.92 -4.85 4.64
C LYS A 26 -8.88 -3.60 3.76
N LEU A 27 -7.70 -2.98 3.66
CA LEU A 27 -7.43 -1.88 2.75
C LEU A 27 -6.62 -2.40 1.56
N PHE A 28 -7.17 -2.29 0.35
CA PHE A 28 -6.44 -2.65 -0.87
C PHE A 28 -5.73 -1.40 -1.41
N GLY A 29 -4.40 -1.46 -1.47
CA GLY A 29 -3.55 -0.38 -1.92
C GLY A 29 -2.71 -0.75 -3.14
N ASP A 30 -2.36 0.26 -3.93
CA ASP A 30 -1.38 0.12 -5.01
C ASP A 30 0.02 -0.20 -4.47
N ARG A 31 0.90 -0.66 -5.36
CA ARG A 31 2.30 -0.99 -5.05
C ARG A 31 3.07 0.14 -4.36
N GLY A 32 2.73 1.39 -4.67
CA GLY A 32 3.33 2.55 -4.02
C GLY A 32 3.13 2.57 -2.51
N TYR A 33 2.16 1.85 -1.96
CA TYR A 33 1.78 1.89 -0.56
C TYR A 33 2.45 0.79 0.30
N ILE A 34 3.43 0.03 -0.22
CA ILE A 34 4.16 -1.06 0.46
C ILE A 34 5.02 -0.61 1.67
N SER A 35 4.94 0.65 2.09
CA SER A 35 5.76 1.14 3.20
C SER A 35 5.46 0.41 4.51
N LYS A 36 6.47 -0.23 5.13
CA LYS A 36 6.33 -0.92 6.42
C LYS A 36 5.70 -0.03 7.50
N LYS A 37 6.12 1.23 7.56
CA LYS A 37 5.58 2.24 8.48
C LYS A 37 4.08 2.47 8.27
N LEU A 38 3.61 2.45 7.02
CA LEU A 38 2.19 2.62 6.71
C LEU A 38 1.38 1.41 7.17
N THR A 39 1.89 0.20 6.95
CA THR A 39 1.25 -1.04 7.41
C THR A 39 1.14 -1.10 8.93
N GLU A 40 2.19 -0.74 9.66
CA GLU A 40 2.17 -0.70 11.14
C GLU A 40 1.16 0.32 11.69
N LEU A 41 1.08 1.49 11.06
CA LEU A 41 0.09 2.51 11.42
C LEU A 41 -1.33 2.01 11.19
N LEU A 42 -1.60 1.39 10.03
CA LEU A 42 -2.92 0.84 9.70
C LEU A 42 -3.29 -0.35 10.59
N ALA A 43 -2.32 -1.20 10.97
CA ALA A 43 -2.55 -2.32 11.87
C ALA A 43 -2.95 -1.87 13.28
N THR A 44 -2.53 -0.67 13.71
CA THR A 44 -2.96 -0.07 14.99
C THR A 44 -4.45 0.28 14.99
N ASP A 45 -5.02 0.56 13.81
CA ASP A 45 -6.44 0.87 13.61
C ASP A 45 -7.25 -0.37 13.15
N ASP A 46 -6.76 -1.60 13.38
CA ASP A 46 -7.39 -2.87 12.93
C ASP A 46 -7.61 -2.95 11.40
N VAL A 47 -6.69 -2.35 10.63
CA VAL A 47 -6.71 -2.36 9.17
C VAL A 47 -5.51 -3.13 8.60
N GLU A 48 -5.80 -4.20 7.87
CA GLU A 48 -4.81 -4.98 7.12
C GLU A 48 -4.62 -4.39 5.72
N LEU A 49 -3.42 -3.88 5.44
CA LEU A 49 -3.06 -3.35 4.12
C LEU A 49 -2.66 -4.48 3.16
N ILE A 50 -3.51 -4.76 2.19
CA ILE A 50 -3.23 -5.70 1.09
C ILE A 50 -2.70 -4.93 -0.11
N THR A 51 -1.48 -5.28 -0.54
CA THR A 51 -0.83 -4.71 -1.73
C THR A 51 -0.56 -5.79 -2.76
N THR A 52 -0.56 -5.43 -4.03
CA THR A 52 -0.21 -6.36 -5.12
C THR A 52 1.30 -6.62 -5.14
N LEU A 53 1.73 -7.78 -4.65
CA LEU A 53 3.13 -8.21 -4.72
C LEU A 53 3.52 -8.56 -6.17
N ARG A 54 4.70 -8.12 -6.60
CA ARG A 54 5.27 -8.47 -7.90
C ARG A 54 5.70 -9.94 -7.86
N LYS A 55 5.19 -10.77 -8.78
CA LYS A 55 5.86 -12.04 -9.10
C LYS A 55 7.25 -11.70 -9.66
N LYS A 56 8.31 -12.10 -8.98
CA LYS A 56 9.62 -12.21 -9.62
C LYS A 56 9.43 -13.24 -10.74
N HIS A 57 9.42 -12.78 -11.99
CA HIS A 57 9.70 -13.67 -13.09
C HIS A 57 11.19 -14.00 -12.97
N GLU A 58 11.50 -15.12 -12.32
CA GLU A 58 12.80 -15.75 -12.49
C GLU A 58 12.88 -16.13 -13.97
N THR A 59 13.56 -15.31 -14.77
CA THR A 59 14.01 -15.72 -16.09
C THR A 59 14.90 -16.95 -15.88
N PRO A 60 14.56 -18.11 -16.47
CA PRO A 60 15.43 -19.28 -16.38
C PRO A 60 16.77 -18.89 -17.00
N ARG A 61 17.84 -19.03 -16.22
CA ARG A 61 19.21 -18.79 -16.66
C ARG A 61 19.77 -20.03 -17.34
N ASP A 62 19.01 -20.64 -18.24
CA ASP A 62 19.45 -21.82 -18.97
C ASP A 62 19.03 -21.66 -20.42
N GLY A 63 20.03 -21.50 -21.30
CA GLY A 63 19.82 -21.48 -22.73
C GLY A 63 20.83 -20.64 -23.48
N CYS A 64 22.08 -21.08 -23.47
CA CYS A 64 23.03 -20.75 -24.53
C CYS A 64 22.41 -21.21 -25.87
N PHE A 65 22.18 -20.28 -26.78
CA PHE A 65 21.99 -20.51 -28.21
C PHE A 65 22.91 -19.54 -28.96
#